data_AF-A0A4Q3WKV8-F1
#
_entry.id   AF-A0A4Q3WKV8-F1
#
_cell.length_a   1.000
_cell.length_b   1.000
_cell.length_c   1.000
_cell.angle_alpha   90.00
_cell.angle_beta   90.00
_cell.angle_gamma   90.00
#
_symmetry.space_group_name_H-M   'P 1'
#
loop_
_entity.id
_entity.type
_entity.pdbx_description
1 polymer ?
#
loop_
_entity_poly.entity_id
_entity_poly.type
_entity_poly.pdbx_seq_one_letter_code
_entity_poly.pdbx_strand_id
1 'polypeptide(L)'
;MEGTVALVISNVLLSVAVAAGGQPSVPTSIAPETAVSICRIRQNPEQYVGRVVTVSGVYKTDSSHYSYVLDPSCSSQSTLDLGFKVPERDSSVAAFEAAEAEECKRTGQRGLCVLEASIVLRGEIAQTKGAHLQPDLVYLIINPHSVLTYRFRTER
;
A
#
# COMPACT_ATOMS: atom_id res chain seq x y z
N MET A 1 -21.59 71.75 23.70
CA MET A 1 -22.33 70.98 24.70
C MET A 1 -22.02 69.51 24.41
N GLU A 2 -20.87 69.01 24.85
CA GLU A 2 -20.60 68.53 26.22
C GLU A 2 -21.42 67.29 26.60
N GLY A 3 -20.75 66.24 27.08
CA GLY A 3 -21.35 65.02 27.60
C GLY A 3 -20.66 63.75 27.07
N THR A 4 -19.39 63.49 27.39
CA THR A 4 -18.91 62.80 28.61
C THR A 4 -18.98 61.27 28.52
N VAL A 5 -17.78 60.69 28.65
CA VAL A 5 -17.38 59.28 28.68
C VAL A 5 -17.91 58.56 29.92
N ALA A 6 -18.27 57.28 29.79
CA ALA A 6 -18.21 56.33 30.91
C ALA A 6 -17.69 54.97 30.42
N LEU A 7 -16.62 54.55 31.09
CA LEU A 7 -15.77 53.39 30.86
C LEU A 7 -16.09 52.39 31.97
N VAL A 8 -16.52 51.15 31.67
CA VAL A 8 -16.69 50.11 32.70
C VAL A 8 -16.17 48.74 32.21
N ILE A 9 -14.94 48.46 32.63
CA ILE A 9 -14.50 47.26 33.36
C ILE A 9 -14.90 45.88 32.79
N SER A 10 -13.92 45.27 32.12
CA SER A 10 -13.28 43.99 32.47
C SER A 10 -14.16 42.89 33.08
N ASN A 11 -14.33 41.79 32.34
CA ASN A 11 -14.33 40.45 32.91
C ASN A 11 -13.61 39.49 31.96
N VAL A 12 -12.35 39.22 32.31
CA VAL A 12 -11.57 38.09 31.82
C VAL A 12 -12.27 36.81 32.28
N LEU A 13 -12.92 36.11 31.36
CA LEU A 13 -13.31 34.71 31.55
C LEU A 13 -12.43 33.84 30.67
N LEU A 14 -11.28 33.53 31.26
CA LEU A 14 -10.29 32.57 30.80
C LEU A 14 -10.95 31.18 30.77
N SER A 15 -11.52 30.82 29.62
CA SER A 15 -12.05 29.47 29.41
C SER A 15 -10.90 28.55 29.05
N VAL A 16 -10.33 27.88 30.07
CA VAL A 16 -9.42 26.76 29.89
C VAL A 16 -10.24 25.60 29.32
N ALA A 17 -10.33 25.53 27.99
CA ALA A 17 -10.78 24.32 27.32
C ALA A 17 -9.64 23.30 27.44
N VAL A 18 -9.76 22.42 28.43
CA VAL A 18 -8.99 21.18 28.49
C VAL A 18 -9.43 20.36 27.28
N ALA A 19 -8.75 20.53 26.15
CA ALA A 19 -8.80 19.57 25.09
C ALA A 19 -8.18 18.28 25.66
N ALA A 20 -9.03 17.40 26.16
CA ALA A 20 -8.73 15.99 26.29
C ALA A 20 -8.43 15.49 24.87
N GLY A 21 -7.19 15.72 24.44
CA GLY A 21 -6.60 15.05 23.30
C GLY A 21 -6.52 13.58 23.66
N GLY A 22 -7.64 12.87 23.46
CA GLY A 22 -7.60 11.43 23.31
C GLY A 22 -6.60 11.17 22.22
N GLN A 23 -5.40 10.72 22.61
CA GLN A 23 -4.46 10.17 21.65
C GLN A 23 -5.25 9.11 20.87
N PRO A 24 -5.36 9.20 19.54
CA PRO A 24 -5.80 8.07 18.77
C PRO A 24 -4.86 6.94 19.16
N SER A 25 -5.41 5.93 19.84
CA SER A 25 -4.71 4.70 20.13
C SER A 25 -4.25 4.16 18.80
N VAL A 26 -2.96 4.35 18.51
CA VAL A 26 -2.29 3.71 17.38
C VAL A 26 -2.61 2.23 17.52
N PRO A 27 -3.22 1.60 16.51
CA PRO A 27 -3.58 0.19 16.59
C PRO A 27 -2.35 -0.58 17.04
N THR A 28 -2.53 -1.37 18.10
CA THR A 28 -1.56 -2.31 18.63
C THR A 28 -0.85 -2.98 17.46
N SER A 29 0.45 -2.69 17.33
CA SER A 29 1.33 -3.31 16.36
C SER A 29 1.24 -4.82 16.56
N ILE A 30 0.41 -5.48 15.75
CA ILE A 30 0.43 -6.93 15.58
C ILE A 30 1.85 -7.20 15.10
N ALA A 31 2.61 -8.00 15.86
CA ALA A 31 3.97 -8.37 15.49
C ALA A 31 3.97 -8.73 14.00
N PRO A 32 4.87 -8.15 13.18
CA PRO A 32 4.81 -8.32 11.74
C PRO A 32 4.83 -9.82 11.45
N GLU A 33 3.74 -10.33 10.86
CA GLU A 33 3.72 -11.67 10.29
C GLU A 33 4.99 -11.80 9.45
N THR A 34 5.84 -12.78 9.77
CA THR A 34 7.15 -12.89 9.15
C THR A 34 6.99 -13.00 7.65
N ALA A 35 7.58 -12.06 6.91
CA ALA A 35 7.45 -12.02 5.45
C ALA A 35 8.01 -13.32 4.85
N VAL A 36 7.22 -13.94 3.97
CA VAL A 36 7.60 -15.13 3.21
C VAL A 36 8.29 -14.68 1.93
N SER A 37 9.40 -15.30 1.58
CA SER A 37 10.11 -15.01 0.33
C SER A 37 9.36 -15.54 -0.89
N ILE A 38 9.47 -14.81 -2.00
CA ILE A 38 8.76 -15.19 -3.24
C ILE A 38 9.36 -16.47 -3.83
N CYS A 39 10.67 -16.70 -3.70
CA CYS A 39 11.28 -17.97 -4.13
C CYS A 39 10.66 -19.17 -3.43
N ARG A 40 10.39 -19.08 -2.12
CA ARG A 40 9.82 -20.18 -1.36
C ARG A 40 8.39 -20.49 -1.81
N ILE A 41 7.61 -19.44 -2.10
CA ILE A 41 6.26 -19.56 -2.66
C ILE A 41 6.31 -20.28 -4.02
N ARG A 42 7.19 -19.85 -4.92
CA ARG A 42 7.31 -20.45 -6.26
C ARG A 42 7.86 -21.87 -6.26
N GLN A 43 8.72 -22.22 -5.29
CA GLN A 43 9.28 -23.57 -5.16
C GLN A 43 8.29 -24.58 -4.58
N ASN A 44 7.28 -24.11 -3.84
CA ASN A 44 6.31 -24.96 -3.13
C ASN A 44 4.88 -24.42 -3.26
N PRO A 45 4.38 -24.15 -4.49
CA PRO A 45 3.13 -23.43 -4.69
C PRO A 45 1.93 -24.09 -4.00
N GLU A 46 1.89 -25.41 -3.93
CA GLU A 46 0.84 -26.20 -3.28
C GLU A 46 0.67 -25.91 -1.78
N GLN A 47 1.71 -25.40 -1.12
CA GLN A 47 1.66 -25.02 0.30
C GLN A 47 1.05 -23.63 0.51
N TYR A 48 1.07 -22.78 -0.51
CA TYR A 48 0.73 -21.36 -0.41
C TYR A 48 -0.55 -20.97 -1.16
N VAL A 49 -0.91 -21.67 -2.24
CA VAL A 49 -2.16 -21.37 -2.96
C VAL A 49 -3.37 -21.45 -2.01
N GLY A 50 -4.21 -20.42 -2.04
CA GLY A 50 -5.35 -20.21 -1.13
C GLY A 50 -4.96 -19.72 0.27
N ARG A 51 -3.67 -19.43 0.52
CA ARG A 51 -3.20 -18.89 1.81
C ARG A 51 -2.96 -17.39 1.69
N VAL A 52 -3.32 -16.69 2.76
CA VAL A 52 -2.91 -15.30 2.96
C VAL A 52 -1.51 -15.28 3.57
N VAL A 53 -0.59 -14.57 2.91
CA VAL A 53 0.79 -14.43 3.33
C VAL A 53 1.21 -12.96 3.30
N THR A 54 2.23 -12.62 4.07
CA THR A 54 2.92 -11.34 3.95
C THR A 54 4.18 -11.54 3.09
N VAL A 55 4.38 -10.70 2.09
CA VAL A 55 5.58 -10.69 1.24
C VAL A 55 6.21 -9.31 1.26
N SER A 56 7.53 -9.26 1.12
CA SER A 56 8.30 -8.03 0.96
C SER A 56 9.09 -8.08 -0.34
N GLY A 57 9.12 -6.99 -1.09
CA GLY A 57 9.85 -6.96 -2.35
C GLY A 57 9.87 -5.60 -3.02
N VAL A 58 10.23 -5.59 -4.29
CA VAL A 58 10.19 -4.43 -5.17
C VAL A 58 8.95 -4.55 -6.03
N TYR A 59 7.95 -3.72 -5.74
CA TYR A 59 6.84 -3.48 -6.64
C TYR A 59 7.32 -2.79 -7.91
N LYS A 60 6.85 -3.26 -9.06
CA LYS A 60 7.06 -2.63 -10.36
C LYS A 60 5.75 -2.60 -11.13
N THR A 61 5.50 -1.50 -11.80
CA THR A 61 4.32 -1.33 -12.64
C THR A 61 4.59 -0.43 -13.84
N ASP A 62 3.78 -0.58 -14.89
CA ASP A 62 3.62 0.39 -15.98
C ASP A 62 2.30 1.20 -15.89
N SER A 63 1.54 1.00 -14.80
CA SER A 63 0.17 1.45 -14.51
C SER A 63 -0.89 1.15 -15.58
N SER A 64 -0.57 0.36 -16.60
CA SER A 64 -1.46 0.08 -17.74
C SER A 64 -1.84 -1.39 -17.81
N HIS A 65 -0.84 -2.26 -17.81
CA HIS A 65 -1.00 -3.68 -18.16
C HIS A 65 -0.29 -4.61 -17.18
N TYR A 66 0.76 -4.15 -16.50
CA TYR A 66 1.59 -5.00 -15.68
C TYR A 66 1.87 -4.37 -14.32
N SER A 67 1.59 -5.13 -13.27
CA SER A 67 1.94 -4.80 -11.89
C SER A 67 2.40 -6.09 -11.20
N TYR A 68 3.60 -6.11 -10.64
CA TYR A 68 4.15 -7.30 -9.98
C TYR A 68 5.08 -6.92 -8.83
N VAL A 69 5.32 -7.90 -7.95
CA VAL A 69 6.32 -7.80 -6.89
C VAL A 69 7.46 -8.75 -7.18
N LEU A 70 8.66 -8.19 -7.23
CA LEU A 70 9.93 -8.88 -7.42
C LEU A 70 10.61 -9.07 -6.07
N ASP A 71 11.10 -10.27 -5.78
CA ASP A 71 11.99 -10.51 -4.65
C ASP A 71 13.45 -10.54 -5.13
N PRO A 72 14.25 -9.48 -4.88
CA PRO A 72 15.62 -9.38 -5.37
C PRO A 72 16.58 -10.36 -4.67
N SER A 73 16.18 -10.98 -3.56
CA SER A 73 16.97 -12.02 -2.90
C SER A 73 16.92 -13.36 -3.63
N CYS A 74 15.97 -13.52 -4.56
CA CYS A 74 15.85 -14.72 -5.38
C CYS A 74 16.90 -14.70 -6.50
N SER A 75 17.69 -15.77 -6.62
CA SER A 75 18.71 -15.91 -7.67
C SER A 75 18.16 -15.78 -9.10
N SER A 76 16.88 -16.13 -9.30
CA SER A 76 16.17 -16.04 -10.58
C SER A 76 15.25 -14.81 -10.71
N GLN A 77 15.35 -13.81 -9.81
CA GLN A 77 14.45 -12.65 -9.80
C GLN A 77 12.97 -13.07 -9.85
N SER A 78 12.59 -13.95 -8.93
CA SER A 78 11.22 -14.49 -8.89
C SER A 78 10.20 -13.41 -8.59
N THR A 79 9.09 -13.41 -9.35
CA THR A 79 8.00 -12.45 -9.24
C THR A 79 6.69 -13.11 -8.82
N LEU A 80 5.81 -12.29 -8.25
CA LEU A 80 4.37 -12.55 -8.16
C LEU A 80 3.64 -11.38 -8.82
N ASP A 81 2.78 -11.68 -9.77
CA ASP A 81 1.96 -10.63 -10.38
C ASP A 81 0.88 -10.20 -9.37
N LEU A 82 0.53 -8.91 -9.39
CA LEU A 82 -0.60 -8.45 -8.60
C LEU A 82 -1.90 -8.94 -9.22
N GLY A 83 -2.69 -9.60 -8.38
CA GLY A 83 -3.96 -10.18 -8.76
C GLY A 83 -5.12 -9.19 -8.74
N PHE A 84 -6.32 -9.73 -8.55
CA PHE A 84 -7.57 -8.98 -8.66
C PHE A 84 -8.01 -8.35 -7.34
N LYS A 85 -9.03 -7.49 -7.40
CA LYS A 85 -9.68 -6.97 -6.19
C LYS A 85 -10.41 -8.09 -5.46
N VAL A 86 -10.13 -8.24 -4.17
CA VAL A 86 -10.81 -9.18 -3.27
C VAL A 86 -11.77 -8.46 -2.31
N PRO A 87 -12.82 -9.12 -1.80
CA PRO A 87 -13.77 -8.51 -0.87
C PRO A 87 -13.13 -8.03 0.44
N GLU A 88 -12.16 -8.76 0.99
CA GLU A 88 -11.50 -8.50 2.27
C GLU A 88 -10.37 -7.47 2.18
N ARG A 89 -10.45 -6.56 1.20
CA ARG A 89 -9.39 -5.60 0.89
C ARG A 89 -9.45 -4.39 1.83
N ASP A 90 -8.35 -4.16 2.53
CA ASP A 90 -8.15 -3.05 3.45
C ASP A 90 -7.95 -1.71 2.72
N SER A 91 -8.30 -0.61 3.40
CA SER A 91 -8.17 0.75 2.89
C SER A 91 -6.74 1.15 2.51
N SER A 92 -5.72 0.52 3.12
CA SER A 92 -4.30 0.72 2.78
C SER A 92 -3.97 0.42 1.32
N VAL A 93 -4.65 -0.55 0.69
CA VAL A 93 -4.38 -0.86 -0.73
C VAL A 93 -4.90 0.26 -1.63
N ALA A 94 -6.05 0.86 -1.31
CA ALA A 94 -6.57 2.02 -2.04
C ALA A 94 -5.68 3.27 -1.82
N ALA A 95 -5.16 3.46 -0.61
CA ALA A 95 -4.20 4.52 -0.33
C ALA A 95 -2.89 4.35 -1.13
N PHE A 96 -2.41 3.12 -1.26
CA PHE A 96 -1.26 2.80 -2.10
C PHE A 96 -1.52 3.10 -3.59
N GLU A 97 -2.65 2.65 -4.15
CA GLU A 97 -3.02 2.95 -5.55
C GLU A 97 -3.16 4.46 -5.80
N ALA A 98 -3.72 5.21 -4.84
CA ALA A 98 -3.78 6.67 -4.94
C ALA A 98 -2.38 7.31 -4.94
N ALA A 99 -1.48 6.83 -4.07
CA ALA A 99 -0.10 7.30 -4.03
C ALA A 99 0.68 6.97 -5.31
N GLU A 100 0.44 5.79 -5.92
CA GLU A 100 0.97 5.43 -7.24
C GLU A 100 0.50 6.43 -8.31
N ALA A 101 -0.80 6.71 -8.38
CA ALA A 101 -1.35 7.64 -9.36
C ALA A 101 -0.79 9.06 -9.20
N GLU A 102 -0.59 9.53 -7.98
CA GLU A 102 0.06 10.82 -7.73
C GLU A 102 1.55 10.81 -8.13
N GLU A 103 2.26 9.73 -7.85
CA GLU A 103 3.65 9.57 -8.27
C GLU A 103 3.79 9.56 -9.80
N CYS A 104 2.88 8.87 -10.50
CA CYS A 104 2.80 8.91 -11.96
C CYS A 104 2.59 10.31 -12.52
N LYS A 105 1.69 11.09 -11.92
CA LYS A 105 1.48 12.49 -12.32
C LYS A 105 2.75 13.32 -12.10
N ARG A 106 3.46 13.07 -10.99
CA ARG A 106 4.68 13.79 -10.60
C ARG A 106 5.84 13.54 -11.57
N THR A 107 5.99 12.31 -12.09
CA THR A 107 7.05 11.97 -13.06
C THR A 107 6.75 12.48 -14.48
N GLY A 108 5.53 12.99 -14.73
CA GLY A 108 5.17 13.66 -15.98
C GLY A 108 5.05 12.72 -17.18
N GLN A 109 5.02 11.39 -16.96
CA GLN A 109 4.91 10.41 -18.03
C GLN A 109 3.48 10.37 -18.57
N ARG A 110 3.26 10.94 -19.76
CA ARG A 110 1.98 10.91 -20.49
C ARG A 110 1.89 9.63 -21.30
N GLY A 111 1.46 8.53 -20.68
CA GLY A 111 1.29 7.24 -21.34
C GLY A 111 1.58 6.10 -20.37
N LEU A 112 2.72 5.45 -20.55
CA LEU A 112 3.23 4.43 -19.62
C LEU A 112 3.82 5.11 -18.40
N CYS A 113 3.40 4.68 -17.21
CA CYS A 113 3.96 5.15 -15.95
C CYS A 113 4.81 4.05 -15.34
N VAL A 114 6.12 4.07 -15.60
CA VAL A 114 7.02 3.06 -15.05
C VAL A 114 7.45 3.49 -13.65
N LEU A 115 6.96 2.77 -12.64
CA LEU A 115 7.29 3.03 -11.23
C LEU A 115 7.91 1.81 -10.58
N GLU A 116 8.78 2.09 -9.60
CA GLU A 116 9.29 1.10 -8.67
C GLU A 116 9.05 1.56 -7.23
N ALA A 117 8.66 0.63 -6.36
CA ALA A 117 8.57 0.88 -4.93
C ALA A 117 9.09 -0.32 -4.13
N SER A 118 9.80 -0.07 -3.03
CA SER A 118 9.96 -1.11 -2.01
C SER A 118 8.63 -1.25 -1.28
N ILE A 119 8.07 -2.46 -1.20
CA ILE A 119 6.75 -2.70 -0.61
C ILE A 119 6.79 -3.89 0.36
N VAL A 120 5.95 -3.84 1.39
CA VAL A 120 5.53 -5.01 2.16
C VAL A 120 4.01 -5.08 2.07
N LEU A 121 3.50 -6.19 1.54
CA LEU A 121 2.07 -6.38 1.33
C LEU A 121 1.63 -7.74 1.87
N ARG A 122 0.39 -7.79 2.33
CA ARG A 122 -0.28 -9.01 2.75
C ARG A 122 -1.37 -9.34 1.73
N GLY A 123 -1.42 -10.56 1.27
CA GLY A 123 -2.35 -10.97 0.22
C GLY A 123 -2.47 -12.48 0.10
N GLU A 124 -3.52 -12.90 -0.59
CA GLU A 124 -3.77 -14.32 -0.88
C GLU A 124 -3.00 -14.75 -2.12
N ILE A 125 -2.27 -15.86 -2.02
CA ILE A 125 -1.64 -16.48 -3.19
C ILE A 125 -2.70 -17.26 -3.96
N ALA A 126 -2.83 -16.96 -5.25
CA ALA A 126 -3.73 -17.69 -6.14
C ALA A 126 -3.01 -18.13 -7.42
N GLN A 127 -3.64 -19.07 -8.12
CA GLN A 127 -3.26 -19.44 -9.48
C GLN A 127 -4.26 -18.84 -10.45
N THR A 128 -3.76 -18.42 -11.60
CA THR A 128 -4.59 -17.99 -12.72
C THR A 128 -3.97 -18.49 -14.02
N LYS A 129 -4.81 -18.55 -15.06
CA LYS A 129 -4.42 -18.96 -16.41
C LYS A 129 -4.10 -17.76 -17.27
N GLY A 130 -3.15 -17.92 -18.18
CA GLY A 130 -2.73 -16.89 -19.13
C GLY A 130 -3.90 -16.22 -19.82
N ALA A 131 -3.72 -14.93 -20.14
CA ALA A 131 -4.59 -14.28 -21.11
C ALA A 131 -4.47 -14.96 -22.49
N HIS A 132 -5.27 -14.50 -23.47
CA HIS A 132 -5.48 -15.12 -24.78
C HIS A 132 -4.25 -15.70 -25.53
N LEU A 133 -3.05 -15.17 -25.29
CA LEU A 133 -1.83 -15.61 -25.96
C LEU A 133 -1.20 -16.88 -25.35
N GLN A 134 -1.48 -17.21 -24.09
CA GLN A 134 -0.92 -18.38 -23.41
C GLN A 134 -1.93 -19.01 -22.42
N PRO A 135 -3.13 -19.42 -22.87
CA PRO A 135 -4.22 -19.84 -21.98
C PRO A 135 -3.91 -21.08 -21.12
N ASP A 136 -2.93 -21.88 -21.54
CA ASP A 136 -2.50 -23.07 -20.81
C ASP A 136 -1.40 -22.78 -19.78
N LEU A 137 -0.83 -21.58 -19.79
CA LEU A 137 0.18 -21.19 -18.81
C LEU A 137 -0.51 -20.84 -17.49
N VAL A 138 -0.13 -21.56 -16.43
CA VAL A 138 -0.56 -21.23 -15.06
C VAL A 138 0.51 -20.37 -14.40
N TYR A 139 0.11 -19.21 -13.89
CA TYR A 139 0.98 -18.31 -13.14
C TYR A 139 0.43 -18.06 -11.74
N LEU A 140 1.34 -17.73 -10.83
CA LEU A 140 1.02 -17.36 -9.46
C LEU A 140 0.83 -15.85 -9.38
N ILE A 141 -0.26 -15.46 -8.73
CA ILE A 141 -0.57 -14.08 -8.40
C ILE A 141 -0.66 -13.92 -6.89
N ILE A 142 -0.54 -12.68 -6.43
CA ILE A 142 -0.92 -12.28 -5.08
C ILE A 142 -2.06 -11.27 -5.14
N ASN A 143 -3.22 -11.65 -4.61
CA ASN A 143 -4.37 -10.77 -4.47
C ASN A 143 -4.16 -9.91 -3.20
N PRO A 144 -3.95 -8.58 -3.31
CA PRO A 144 -3.60 -7.77 -2.13
C PRO A 144 -4.79 -7.61 -1.18
N HIS A 145 -4.60 -7.95 0.09
CA HIS A 145 -5.52 -7.64 1.18
C HIS A 145 -5.13 -6.32 1.84
N SER A 146 -3.84 -6.08 2.10
CA SER A 146 -3.34 -4.84 2.72
C SER A 146 -1.93 -4.51 2.28
N VAL A 147 -1.61 -3.20 2.23
CA VAL A 147 -0.23 -2.72 2.01
C VAL A 147 0.28 -2.18 3.35
N LEU A 148 1.27 -2.86 3.94
CA LEU A 148 1.76 -2.55 5.28
C LEU A 148 2.76 -1.39 5.27
N THR A 149 3.61 -1.33 4.24
CA THR A 149 4.54 -0.22 4.02
C THR A 149 4.93 -0.15 2.55
N TYR A 150 5.22 1.05 2.06
CA TYR A 150 5.75 1.27 0.73
C TYR A 150 6.65 2.50 0.68
N ARG A 151 7.60 2.50 -0.26
CA ARG A 151 8.44 3.66 -0.59
C ARG A 151 8.75 3.64 -2.08
N PHE A 152 8.22 4.60 -2.83
CA PHE A 152 8.58 4.81 -4.23
C PHE A 152 10.05 5.18 -4.36
N ARG A 153 10.71 4.64 -5.38
CA ARG A 153 12.05 5.05 -5.77
C ARG A 153 11.93 6.34 -6.55
N THR A 154 12.50 7.41 -6.00
CA THR A 154 12.78 8.62 -6.76
C THR A 154 14.01 8.36 -7.62
N GLU A 155 13.85 8.35 -8.95
CA GLU A 155 14.99 8.38 -9.87
C GLU A 155 15.91 9.55 -9.50
N ARG A 156 17.22 9.28 -9.39
CA ARG A 156 18.27 10.30 -9.23
C ARG A 156 18.93 10.55 -10.57
#